data_AF-A0A955PJV3-F1
#
_entry.id   AF-A0A955PJV3-F1
#
_cell.length_a   1.000
_cell.length_b   1.000
_cell.length_c   1.000
_cell.angle_alpha   90.00
_cell.angle_beta   90.00
_cell.angle_gamma   90.00
#
_symmetry.space_group_name_H-M   'P 1'
#
loop_
_entity.id
_entity.type
_entity.pdbx_description
1 polymer ?
#
loop_
_entity_poly.entity_id
_entity_poly.type
_entity_poly.pdbx_seq_one_letter_code
_entity_poly.pdbx_strand_id
1 'polypeptide(L)' 'MSQDATQRPALDEINRTTYFPNSRKIYVKGSMHPEVHVPMREIELSPTHKLGGGETPNPSVTVY' A
#
# COMPACT_ATOMS: atom_id res chain seq x y z
N MET A 1 21.80 29.40 -23.98
CA MET A 1 20.42 28.88 -24.14
C MET A 1 20.39 27.55 -23.42
N SER A 2 20.03 27.57 -22.14
CA SER A 2 20.12 26.43 -21.23
C SER A 2 18.73 26.14 -20.70
N GLN A 3 18.03 25.17 -21.26
CA GLN A 3 16.88 24.52 -20.64
C GLN A 3 16.78 23.10 -21.20
N ASP A 4 17.25 22.12 -20.43
CA ASP A 4 16.71 20.77 -20.50
C ASP A 4 16.45 20.34 -19.06
N ALA A 5 15.40 20.92 -18.50
CA ALA A 5 14.94 20.59 -17.16
C ALA A 5 14.19 19.26 -17.24
N THR A 6 14.75 18.24 -16.62
CA THR A 6 14.15 16.93 -16.40
C THR A 6 12.73 17.09 -15.84
N GLN A 7 11.72 16.98 -16.71
CA GLN A 7 10.32 17.06 -16.37
C GLN A 7 9.98 15.85 -15.49
N ARG A 8 9.88 16.05 -14.17
CA ARG A 8 9.31 15.04 -13.27
C ARG A 8 7.84 14.92 -13.62
N PRO A 9 7.28 13.72 -13.88
CA PRO A 9 5.85 13.59 -14.06
C PRO A 9 5.15 14.17 -12.83
N ALA A 10 4.11 14.96 -13.07
CA ALA A 10 3.34 15.58 -12.00
C ALA A 10 2.78 14.47 -11.09
N LEU A 11 2.79 14.68 -9.78
CA LEU A 11 2.40 13.67 -8.78
C LEU A 11 1.00 13.07 -9.03
N ASP A 12 0.15 13.79 -9.76
CA ASP A 12 -1.23 13.43 -10.11
C ASP A 12 -1.34 12.45 -11.28
N GLU A 13 -0.32 12.32 -12.14
CA GLU A 13 -0.39 11.44 -13.32
C GLU A 13 -0.28 9.96 -12.93
N ILE A 14 0.34 9.66 -11.79
CA ILE A 14 0.39 8.32 -11.20
C ILE A 14 -0.74 8.20 -10.18
N ASN A 15 -1.96 7.89 -10.64
CA ASN A 15 -3.11 7.68 -9.75
C ASN A 15 -2.95 6.39 -8.93
N ARG A 16 -2.24 6.47 -7.79
CA ARG A 16 -1.93 5.33 -6.91
C ARG A 16 -3.18 4.64 -6.36
N THR A 17 -4.28 5.36 -6.22
CA THR A 17 -5.57 4.84 -5.74
C THR A 17 -6.24 3.97 -6.80
N THR A 18 -6.15 4.33 -8.09
CA THR A 18 -6.68 3.52 -9.20
C THR A 18 -5.91 2.22 -9.40
N TYR A 19 -4.58 2.24 -9.24
CA TYR A 19 -3.76 1.05 -9.48
C TYR A 19 -3.76 0.06 -8.32
N PHE A 20 -3.97 0.52 -7.09
CA PHE A 20 -3.91 -0.32 -5.89
C PHE A 20 -5.07 0.00 -4.92
N PRO A 21 -6.31 -0.36 -5.29
CA PRO A 21 -7.47 -0.11 -4.43
C PRO A 21 -7.35 -0.86 -3.10
N ASN A 22 -7.94 -0.29 -2.04
CA ASN A 22 -7.97 -0.84 -0.67
C ASN A 22 -6.58 -1.21 -0.13
N SER A 23 -5.52 -0.61 -0.68
CA SER A 23 -4.15 -0.93 -0.34
C SER A 23 -3.35 0.32 -0.03
N ARG A 24 -2.58 0.27 1.06
CA ARG A 24 -1.71 1.36 1.50
C ARG A 24 -0.26 0.90 1.62
N LYS A 25 0.68 1.80 1.31
CA LYS A 25 2.10 1.57 1.57
C LYS A 25 2.33 1.64 3.09
N ILE A 26 2.96 0.63 3.64
CA ILE A 26 3.43 0.60 5.03
C ILE A 26 4.95 0.44 5.05
N TYR A 27 5.55 0.73 6.19
CA TYR A 27 6.97 0.48 6.43
C TYR A 27 7.12 -0.44 7.63
N VAL A 28 7.72 -1.61 7.41
CA VAL A 28 8.03 -2.56 8.46
C VAL A 28 9.46 -2.32 8.94
N LYS A 29 9.62 -2.15 10.24
CA LYS A 29 10.91 -1.92 10.87
C LYS A 29 11.74 -3.22 10.87
N GLY A 30 13.01 -3.13 10.50
CA GLY A 30 13.94 -4.26 10.61
C GLY A 30 14.21 -4.67 12.05
N SER A 31 14.26 -5.98 12.31
CA SER A 31 14.52 -6.50 13.66
C SER A 31 15.97 -6.34 14.09
N MET A 32 16.93 -6.63 13.19
CA MET A 32 18.37 -6.50 13.46
C MET A 32 18.88 -5.07 13.22
N HIS A 33 18.28 -4.37 12.25
CA HIS A 33 18.63 -3.02 11.83
C HIS A 33 17.39 -2.11 11.94
N PRO A 34 17.11 -1.55 13.12
CA PRO A 34 15.97 -0.67 13.41
C PRO A 34 15.78 0.53 12.48
N GLU A 35 16.86 1.00 11.87
CA GLU A 35 16.91 2.10 10.92
C GLU A 35 16.34 1.72 9.54
N VAL A 36 16.30 0.42 9.24
CA VAL A 36 15.77 -0.09 7.97
C VAL A 36 14.25 -0.13 8.03
N HIS A 37 13.64 0.53 7.05
CA HIS A 37 12.19 0.62 6.87
C HIS A 37 11.81 -0.06 5.56
N VAL A 38 11.43 -1.34 5.65
CA VAL A 38 11.10 -2.15 4.48
C VAL A 38 9.73 -1.71 3.95
N PRO A 39 9.63 -1.20 2.70
CA PRO A 39 8.35 -0.84 2.13
C PRO A 39 7.56 -2.12 1.83
N MET A 40 6.36 -2.20 2.40
CA MET A 40 5.39 -3.25 2.11
C MET A 40 4.07 -2.62 1.69
N ARG A 41 3.16 -3.43 1.17
CA ARG A 41 1.77 -3.04 0.95
C ARG A 41 0.88 -3.78 1.93
N GLU A 42 -0.01 -3.05 2.59
CA GLU A 42 -1.09 -3.63 3.37
C GLU A 42 -2.39 -3.54 2.56
N ILE A 43 -3.19 -4.60 2.56
CA ILE A 43 -4.48 -4.69 1.88
C ILE A 43 -5.55 -4.89 2.93
N GLU A 44 -6.51 -3.97 2.99
CA GLU A 44 -7.69 -4.08 3.85
C GLU A 44 -8.70 -5.05 3.22
N LEU A 45 -9.19 -6.00 4.01
CA LEU A 45 -10.12 -7.02 3.57
C LEU A 45 -11.51 -6.76 4.14
N SER A 46 -12.54 -7.07 3.35
CA SER A 46 -13.90 -7.11 3.87
C SER A 46 -14.05 -8.23 4.91
N PRO A 47 -14.96 -8.08 5.88
CA PRO A 47 -15.32 -9.17 6.78
C PRO A 47 -15.66 -10.47 6.04
N THR A 48 -15.35 -11.61 6.65
CA THR A 48 -15.67 -12.92 6.09
C THR A 48 -17.12 -13.27 6.40
N HIS A 49 -17.90 -13.59 5.37
CA HIS A 49 -19.29 -14.01 5.51
C HIS A 49 -19.35 -15.50 5.88
N LYS A 50 -20.10 -15.84 6.94
CA LYS A 50 -20.35 -17.21 7.37
C LYS A 50 -21.62 -17.76 6.72
N LEU A 51 -21.67 -19.08 6.56
CA LEU A 51 -22.81 -19.81 5.97
C LEU A 51 -24.16 -19.63 6.72
N GLY A 52 -24.16 -19.01 7.91
CA GLY A 52 -25.35 -18.72 8.72
C GLY A 52 -25.72 -17.24 8.86
N GLY A 53 -25.18 -16.34 8.02
CA GLY A 53 -25.58 -14.92 8.01
C GLY A 53 -24.85 -14.03 9.03
N GLY A 54 -23.72 -14.49 9.59
CA GLY A 54 -22.85 -13.67 10.44
C GLY A 54 -21.56 -13.29 9.74
N GLU A 55 -20.95 -12.18 10.16
CA GLU A 55 -19.66 -11.72 9.68
C GLU A 55 -18.57 -11.91 10.74
N THR A 56 -17.33 -12.11 10.29
CA THR A 56 -16.14 -12.09 11.15
C THR A 56 -15.09 -11.15 10.61
N PRO A 57 -14.39 -10.38 11.47
CA PRO A 57 -13.28 -9.55 11.05
C PRO A 57 -12.26 -10.38 10.24
N ASN A 58 -11.84 -9.81 9.11
CA ASN A 58 -10.79 -10.38 8.27
C ASN A 58 -9.58 -9.45 8.32
N PRO A 59 -8.52 -9.79 9.07
CA PRO A 59 -7.40 -8.90 9.28
C PRO A 59 -6.68 -8.61 7.96
N SER A 60 -6.16 -7.38 7.84
CA SER A 60 -5.42 -6.95 6.66
C SER A 60 -4.23 -7.85 6.36
N VAL A 61 -3.92 -8.01 5.08
CA VAL A 61 -2.81 -8.84 4.61
C VAL A 61 -1.67 -7.95 4.12
N THR A 62 -0.43 -8.32 4.47
CA THR A 62 0.78 -7.62 4.02
C THR A 62 1.42 -8.37 2.84
N VAL A 63 1.71 -7.65 1.75
CA VAL A 63 2.34 -8.18 0.53
C VAL A 63 3.54 -7.32 0.11
N TYR A 64 4.41 -7.90 -0.72
CA TYR A 64 5.55 -7.20 -1.32
C TYR A 64 5.15 -6.49 -2.63
#